data_AF-A0A965YS35-F1
#
_entry.id   AF-A0A965YS35-F1
#
_cell.length_a   1.000
_cell.length_b   1.000
_cell.length_c   1.000
_cell.angle_alpha   90.00
_cell.angle_beta   90.00
_cell.angle_gamma   90.00
#
_symmetry.space_group_name_H-M   'P 1'
#
loop_
_entity.id
_entity.type
_entity.pdbx_description
1 polymer ?
#
loop_
_entity_poly.entity_id
_entity_poly.type
_entity_poly.pdbx_seq_one_letter_code
_entity_poly.pdbx_strand_id
1 'polypeptide(L)'
;TFRAWHPLMTLIDTDLVNDMVQSMLIMYDASGELPIWPLSSGETETMIGYHSVSVIADAFLKGILNPDIDINSAYQAMKISSEINKKGAKEYIDHGFIPANIKRESVSCLLEFAYDDWCIAQVAQKLGYSDDAEIYLNRSRSYVNVFDGDTKFFRGKRSDGNWESPFNPYAPGRAYTEATAWQYRYFVPHDVNGMAQLFGGHKEFEDAVDELFFAEERVDGEMVDITGMIGQYVQGNEPSHHMAYLYNYVGAPWKTQYWSRRILEELYQPTPEGLSGNEDCGQMSAWYILSSLGIYPLSPGSNQFNLSTPLVEKARISLANGKNLTITANNPDKNIYINEVTLNGEPIENNYITYNQLMGGGELQFKLSSKPNTKRGTTNETFPYSLTEGKVVSIPYTTQDLNLYVGEIDVILGSATDRADIYYTLDGSEPDKNALRYTEPIKLKKTTTIKAKAFREGYRPSKTFSIDATKAEFKKATFLKEPENGVRYTYHEGLFSYVSDVLKSNVIKKGIMSEPSIDNIENENHFGCTFQGFILIPEDAVYDFMTLSDDGSVLFIDNKLIVDNDGSHAAVSASGRVALKKGFHSYQLIFFQDYASKSFSWGWRYNLNEEFQDIPKENLFIE
;
A
#
# COMPACT_ATOMS: atom_id res chain seq x y z
N THR A 1 11.60 6.29 -9.22
CA THR A 1 11.81 6.64 -10.65
C THR A 1 10.90 5.92 -11.66
N PHE A 2 10.38 4.70 -11.42
CA PHE A 2 9.56 3.97 -12.41
C PHE A 2 8.30 4.73 -12.87
N ARG A 3 7.77 5.63 -12.02
CA ARG A 3 6.49 6.33 -12.19
C ARG A 3 6.51 7.35 -13.34
N ALA A 4 7.60 8.11 -13.49
CA ALA A 4 7.69 9.16 -14.53
C ALA A 4 9.06 9.28 -15.19
N TRP A 5 10.15 9.10 -14.45
CA TRP A 5 11.50 9.30 -14.98
C TRP A 5 11.87 8.26 -16.04
N HIS A 6 11.72 6.96 -15.75
CA HIS A 6 11.94 5.92 -16.75
C HIS A 6 11.00 6.06 -17.96
N PRO A 7 9.67 6.29 -17.78
CA PRO A 7 8.78 6.60 -18.87
C PRO A 7 9.20 7.80 -19.74
N LEU A 8 9.74 8.88 -19.15
CA LEU A 8 10.28 10.00 -19.91
C LEU A 8 11.45 9.55 -20.79
N MET A 9 12.39 8.77 -20.24
CA MET A 9 13.52 8.24 -21.01
C MET A 9 13.06 7.38 -22.20
N THR A 10 11.95 6.65 -22.08
CA THR A 10 11.40 5.88 -23.23
C THR A 10 11.01 6.74 -24.44
N LEU A 11 10.81 8.06 -24.24
CA LEU A 11 10.50 9.00 -25.31
C LEU A 11 11.76 9.65 -25.90
N ILE A 12 12.80 9.90 -25.09
CA ILE A 12 13.90 10.80 -25.46
C ILE A 12 15.28 10.13 -25.51
N ASP A 13 15.48 9.00 -24.84
CA ASP A 13 16.78 8.32 -24.76
C ASP A 13 16.61 6.80 -24.58
N THR A 14 16.35 6.10 -25.68
CA THR A 14 16.17 4.64 -25.67
C THR A 14 17.47 3.87 -25.48
N ASP A 15 18.62 4.49 -25.78
CA ASP A 15 19.93 3.87 -25.57
C ASP A 15 20.20 3.77 -24.07
N LEU A 16 19.94 4.85 -23.31
CA LEU A 16 20.04 4.83 -21.85
C LEU A 16 19.07 3.83 -21.22
N VAL A 17 17.84 3.70 -21.73
CA VAL A 17 16.89 2.68 -21.24
C VAL A 17 17.46 1.27 -21.40
N ASN A 18 18.09 0.96 -22.54
CA ASN A 18 18.72 -0.33 -22.77
C ASN A 18 19.91 -0.58 -21.85
N ASP A 19 20.78 0.40 -21.68
CA ASP A 19 21.94 0.30 -20.77
C ASP A 19 21.49 0.07 -19.31
N MET A 20 20.41 0.73 -18.89
CA MET A 20 19.83 0.54 -17.56
C MET A 20 19.23 -0.85 -17.38
N VAL A 21 18.46 -1.35 -18.34
CA VAL A 21 17.90 -2.72 -18.28
C VAL A 21 19.02 -3.75 -18.25
N GLN A 22 20.05 -3.61 -19.09
CA GLN A 22 21.22 -4.48 -19.06
C GLN A 22 21.94 -4.44 -17.70
N SER A 23 22.06 -3.25 -17.10
CA SER A 23 22.65 -3.10 -15.77
C SER A 23 21.83 -3.82 -14.68
N MET A 24 20.49 -3.72 -14.73
CA MET A 24 19.61 -4.44 -13.81
C MET A 24 19.79 -5.96 -13.91
N LEU A 25 19.96 -6.49 -15.13
CA LEU A 25 20.19 -7.92 -15.34
C LEU A 25 21.57 -8.38 -14.85
N ILE A 26 22.61 -7.56 -15.04
CA ILE A 26 23.95 -7.83 -14.49
C ILE A 26 23.92 -7.83 -12.95
N MET A 27 23.16 -6.91 -12.34
CA MET A 27 22.96 -6.90 -10.89
C MET A 27 22.24 -8.17 -10.43
N TYR A 28 21.19 -8.58 -11.13
CA TYR A 28 20.48 -9.83 -10.86
C TYR A 28 21.39 -11.06 -10.95
N ASP A 29 22.24 -11.16 -11.97
CA ASP A 29 23.20 -12.27 -12.10
C ASP A 29 24.17 -12.35 -10.92
N ALA A 30 24.48 -11.21 -10.28
CA ALA A 30 25.37 -11.12 -9.14
C ALA A 30 24.67 -11.36 -7.78
N SER A 31 23.43 -10.90 -7.62
CA SER A 31 22.71 -10.91 -6.33
C SER A 31 21.64 -12.01 -6.22
N GLY A 32 21.09 -12.47 -7.34
CA GLY A 32 19.93 -13.36 -7.42
C GLY A 32 18.56 -12.66 -7.36
N GLU A 33 18.53 -11.34 -7.21
CA GLU A 33 17.30 -10.51 -7.19
C GLU A 33 17.51 -9.25 -8.04
N LEU A 34 16.51 -8.84 -8.81
CA LEU A 34 16.54 -7.55 -9.50
C LEU A 34 16.71 -6.42 -8.47
N PRO A 35 17.44 -5.36 -8.81
CA PRO A 35 17.76 -4.32 -7.84
C PRO A 35 16.50 -3.59 -7.34
N ILE A 36 16.48 -3.25 -6.06
CA ILE A 36 15.38 -2.47 -5.45
C ILE A 36 15.82 -1.00 -5.38
N TRP A 37 16.94 -0.74 -4.69
CA TRP A 37 17.68 0.53 -4.71
C TRP A 37 19.18 0.27 -4.83
N PRO A 38 19.72 0.25 -6.05
CA PRO A 38 21.16 0.15 -6.23
C PRO A 38 21.81 1.53 -6.02
N LEU A 39 22.78 1.59 -5.11
CA LEU A 39 23.77 2.66 -5.01
C LEU A 39 25.15 2.22 -5.53
N SER A 40 26.08 3.16 -5.64
CA SER A 40 27.44 2.90 -6.15
C SER A 40 28.20 1.80 -5.38
N SER A 41 27.83 1.53 -4.13
CA SER A 41 28.43 0.48 -3.28
C SER A 41 27.66 -0.85 -3.26
N GLY A 42 26.49 -0.94 -3.90
CA GLY A 42 25.63 -2.13 -3.91
C GLY A 42 24.16 -1.83 -3.64
N GLU A 43 23.38 -2.89 -3.49
CA GLU A 43 21.97 -2.84 -3.11
C GLU A 43 21.78 -2.33 -1.68
N THR A 44 20.78 -1.46 -1.46
CA THR A 44 20.43 -0.94 -0.12
C THR A 44 19.11 -1.50 0.42
N GLU A 45 18.38 -2.28 -0.38
CA GLU A 45 17.05 -2.84 -0.08
C GLU A 45 15.97 -1.76 0.17
N THR A 46 16.20 -0.56 -0.36
CA THR A 46 15.35 0.63 -0.24
C THR A 46 14.47 0.79 -1.51
N MET A 47 13.26 1.32 -1.51
CA MET A 47 12.28 1.38 -0.43
C MET A 47 11.53 0.04 -0.36
N ILE A 48 10.42 -0.08 -1.08
CA ILE A 48 9.55 -1.26 -1.17
C ILE A 48 9.28 -1.59 -2.65
N GLY A 49 8.46 -2.61 -2.93
CA GLY A 49 8.18 -3.04 -4.30
C GLY A 49 9.32 -3.84 -4.94
N TYR A 50 9.13 -4.23 -6.20
CA TYR A 50 10.18 -4.82 -7.05
C TYR A 50 10.14 -4.15 -8.44
N HIS A 51 10.11 -2.82 -8.42
CA HIS A 51 9.79 -1.97 -9.57
C HIS A 51 10.73 -2.03 -10.77
N SER A 52 11.90 -2.69 -10.67
CA SER A 52 12.66 -3.06 -11.87
C SER A 52 11.81 -3.83 -12.88
N VAL A 53 10.84 -4.64 -12.41
CA VAL A 53 9.92 -5.33 -13.31
C VAL A 53 9.06 -4.37 -14.12
N SER A 54 8.64 -3.24 -13.54
CA SER A 54 7.90 -2.20 -14.27
C SER A 54 8.77 -1.55 -15.35
N VAL A 55 10.03 -1.25 -15.05
CA VAL A 55 10.97 -0.64 -16.00
C VAL A 55 11.24 -1.56 -17.19
N ILE A 56 11.53 -2.85 -16.91
CA ILE A 56 11.78 -3.87 -17.93
C ILE A 56 10.52 -4.08 -18.78
N ALA A 57 9.35 -4.22 -18.13
CA ALA A 57 8.08 -4.42 -18.81
C ALA A 57 7.73 -3.24 -19.73
N ASP A 58 7.83 -2.01 -19.24
CA ASP A 58 7.52 -0.81 -20.03
C ASP A 58 8.42 -0.70 -21.27
N ALA A 59 9.73 -0.97 -21.12
CA ALA A 59 10.66 -0.99 -22.25
C ALA A 59 10.33 -2.12 -23.26
N PHE A 60 10.07 -3.33 -22.78
CA PHE A 60 9.73 -4.47 -23.65
C PHE A 60 8.40 -4.29 -24.38
N LEU A 61 7.37 -3.79 -23.69
CA LEU A 61 6.04 -3.61 -24.25
C LEU A 61 6.03 -2.51 -25.32
N LYS A 62 6.90 -1.50 -25.20
CA LYS A 62 7.16 -0.46 -26.21
C LYS A 62 8.06 -0.89 -27.35
N GLY A 63 8.69 -2.07 -27.25
CA GLY A 63 9.61 -2.59 -28.27
C GLY A 63 10.97 -1.87 -28.30
N ILE A 64 11.41 -1.36 -27.15
CA ILE A 64 12.67 -0.60 -27.00
C ILE A 64 13.88 -1.53 -26.81
N LEU A 65 13.67 -2.71 -26.21
CA LEU A 65 14.78 -3.60 -25.85
C LEU A 65 15.59 -4.02 -27.08
N ASN A 66 16.91 -3.86 -26.97
CA ASN A 66 17.89 -4.33 -27.93
C ASN A 66 17.78 -5.85 -28.07
N PRO A 67 17.86 -6.42 -29.29
CA PRO A 67 18.02 -7.86 -29.53
C PRO A 67 19.07 -8.58 -28.67
N ASP A 68 20.11 -7.89 -28.18
CA ASP A 68 21.13 -8.48 -27.30
C ASP A 68 20.62 -8.80 -25.88
N ILE A 69 19.52 -8.18 -25.45
CA ILE A 69 18.86 -8.47 -24.18
C ILE A 69 17.92 -9.67 -24.39
N ASP A 70 18.29 -10.83 -23.82
CA ASP A 70 17.41 -11.99 -23.83
C ASP A 70 16.20 -11.77 -22.92
N ILE A 71 15.07 -11.44 -23.53
CA ILE A 71 13.82 -11.21 -22.83
C ILE A 71 13.33 -12.41 -22.02
N ASN A 72 13.66 -13.65 -22.41
CA ASN A 72 13.24 -14.81 -21.61
C ASN A 72 14.03 -14.87 -20.30
N SER A 73 15.32 -14.60 -20.33
CA SER A 73 16.16 -14.48 -19.14
C SER A 73 15.70 -13.31 -18.26
N ALA A 74 15.41 -12.14 -18.84
CA ALA A 74 14.85 -11.01 -18.11
C ALA A 74 13.51 -11.33 -17.46
N TYR A 75 12.62 -12.05 -18.16
CA TYR A 75 11.36 -12.52 -17.62
C TYR A 75 11.54 -13.48 -16.43
N GLN A 76 12.52 -14.40 -16.49
CA GLN A 76 12.83 -15.25 -15.33
C GLN A 76 13.34 -14.43 -14.13
N ALA A 77 14.18 -13.41 -14.36
CA ALA A 77 14.64 -12.51 -13.31
C ALA A 77 13.46 -11.77 -12.65
N MET A 78 12.49 -11.31 -13.45
CA MET A 78 11.25 -10.69 -12.95
C MET A 78 10.46 -11.65 -12.06
N LYS A 79 10.27 -12.91 -12.50
CA LYS A 79 9.55 -13.92 -11.72
C LYS A 79 10.22 -14.21 -10.38
N ILE A 80 11.51 -14.51 -10.40
CA ILE A 80 12.27 -14.85 -9.20
C ILE A 80 12.22 -13.69 -8.19
N SER A 81 12.45 -12.46 -8.65
CA SER A 81 12.42 -11.27 -7.78
C SER A 81 11.05 -11.08 -7.13
N SER A 82 9.96 -11.32 -7.87
CA SER A 82 8.59 -11.23 -7.36
C SER A 82 8.21 -12.28 -6.30
N GLU A 83 9.03 -13.31 -6.10
CA GLU A 83 8.77 -14.43 -5.19
C GLU A 83 9.69 -14.42 -3.95
N ILE A 84 10.88 -13.82 -4.05
CA ILE A 84 11.88 -13.82 -2.96
C ILE A 84 11.93 -12.51 -2.17
N ASN A 85 11.26 -11.45 -2.63
CA ASN A 85 11.32 -10.14 -2.01
C ASN A 85 10.94 -10.18 -0.52
N LYS A 86 11.86 -9.73 0.33
CA LYS A 86 11.78 -9.87 1.80
C LYS A 86 10.74 -8.95 2.45
N LYS A 87 10.19 -7.97 1.72
CA LYS A 87 9.17 -7.02 2.20
C LYS A 87 7.75 -7.60 2.24
N GLY A 88 7.59 -8.89 1.93
CA GLY A 88 6.34 -9.63 2.19
C GLY A 88 5.84 -10.50 1.04
N ALA A 89 6.68 -10.83 0.04
CA ALA A 89 6.26 -11.62 -1.12
C ALA A 89 5.68 -12.99 -0.71
N LYS A 90 6.29 -13.64 0.29
CA LYS A 90 5.79 -14.91 0.82
C LYS A 90 4.37 -14.80 1.33
N GLU A 91 4.11 -13.87 2.25
CA GLU A 91 2.79 -13.66 2.85
C GLU A 91 1.76 -13.26 1.79
N TYR A 92 2.15 -12.38 0.88
CA TYR A 92 1.34 -11.93 -0.24
C TYR A 92 0.92 -13.09 -1.16
N ILE A 93 1.84 -14.00 -1.51
CA ILE A 93 1.56 -15.16 -2.36
C ILE A 93 0.69 -16.19 -1.62
N ASP A 94 1.03 -16.50 -0.37
CA ASP A 94 0.36 -17.55 0.41
C ASP A 94 -1.07 -17.15 0.81
N HIS A 95 -1.32 -15.86 1.07
CA HIS A 95 -2.58 -15.38 1.64
C HIS A 95 -3.36 -14.43 0.73
N GLY A 96 -2.76 -13.95 -0.37
CA GLY A 96 -3.32 -12.89 -1.21
C GLY A 96 -3.32 -11.51 -0.54
N PHE A 97 -2.68 -11.37 0.63
CA PHE A 97 -2.41 -10.10 1.29
C PHE A 97 -1.25 -10.25 2.29
N ILE A 98 -0.68 -9.12 2.70
CA ILE A 98 0.38 -9.09 3.71
C ILE A 98 -0.26 -8.74 5.07
N PRO A 99 -0.21 -9.61 6.09
CA PRO A 99 -0.76 -9.30 7.39
C PRO A 99 0.01 -8.19 8.10
N ALA A 100 -0.68 -7.11 8.48
CA ALA A 100 -0.08 -5.92 9.09
C ALA A 100 0.55 -6.20 10.47
N ASN A 101 -0.01 -7.16 11.20
CA ASN A 101 0.52 -7.64 12.48
C ASN A 101 1.70 -8.63 12.33
N ILE A 102 2.17 -8.89 11.10
CA ILE A 102 3.35 -9.74 10.82
C ILE A 102 4.42 -8.92 10.09
N LYS A 103 4.05 -8.08 9.12
CA LYS A 103 4.98 -7.26 8.34
C LYS A 103 4.56 -5.80 8.35
N ARG A 104 5.53 -4.91 8.57
CA ARG A 104 5.39 -3.46 8.37
C ARG A 104 5.18 -3.16 6.89
N GLU A 105 4.66 -1.98 6.59
CA GLU A 105 4.43 -1.47 5.23
C GLU A 105 3.45 -2.35 4.41
N SER A 106 2.67 -3.18 5.10
CA SER A 106 1.87 -4.26 4.52
C SER A 106 0.93 -3.82 3.40
N VAL A 107 0.25 -2.68 3.56
CA VAL A 107 -0.69 -2.18 2.54
C VAL A 107 0.08 -1.60 1.36
N SER A 108 1.10 -0.78 1.63
CA SER A 108 1.93 -0.19 0.58
C SER A 108 2.60 -1.25 -0.28
N CYS A 109 3.29 -2.21 0.33
CA CYS A 109 3.92 -3.34 -0.37
C CYS A 109 2.91 -4.13 -1.20
N LEU A 110 1.73 -4.45 -0.65
CA LEU A 110 0.71 -5.21 -1.39
C LEU A 110 0.22 -4.46 -2.63
N LEU A 111 -0.06 -3.17 -2.49
CA LEU A 111 -0.56 -2.35 -3.60
C LEU A 111 0.49 -2.21 -4.71
N GLU A 112 1.75 -2.05 -4.34
CA GLU A 112 2.88 -1.98 -5.27
C GLU A 112 3.20 -3.33 -5.93
N PHE A 113 3.21 -4.42 -5.16
CA PHE A 113 3.35 -5.79 -5.68
C PHE A 113 2.23 -6.14 -6.67
N ALA A 114 0.99 -5.71 -6.39
CA ALA A 114 -0.13 -5.94 -7.29
C ALA A 114 0.06 -5.24 -8.65
N TYR A 115 0.62 -4.04 -8.67
CA TYR A 115 0.98 -3.34 -9.90
C TYR A 115 2.16 -4.02 -10.62
N ASP A 116 3.22 -4.35 -9.89
CA ASP A 116 4.41 -5.00 -10.44
C ASP A 116 4.07 -6.38 -11.04
N ASP A 117 3.18 -7.14 -10.39
CA ASP A 117 2.64 -8.40 -10.92
C ASP A 117 1.83 -8.20 -12.20
N TRP A 118 1.08 -7.10 -12.31
CA TRP A 118 0.41 -6.77 -13.57
C TRP A 118 1.43 -6.52 -14.68
N CYS A 119 2.55 -5.84 -14.40
CA CYS A 119 3.64 -5.68 -15.37
C CYS A 119 4.21 -7.04 -15.83
N ILE A 120 4.46 -7.96 -14.88
CA ILE A 120 4.93 -9.33 -15.20
C ILE A 120 3.90 -10.06 -16.07
N ALA A 121 2.61 -9.93 -15.76
CA ALA A 121 1.55 -10.54 -16.55
C ALA A 121 1.50 -10.01 -17.98
N GLN A 122 1.71 -8.70 -18.19
CA GLN A 122 1.75 -8.11 -19.55
C GLN A 122 2.92 -8.68 -20.37
N VAL A 123 4.10 -8.85 -19.74
CA VAL A 123 5.25 -9.48 -20.39
C VAL A 123 4.97 -10.95 -20.72
N ALA A 124 4.45 -11.71 -19.75
CA ALA A 124 4.09 -13.12 -19.92
C ALA A 124 3.11 -13.31 -21.09
N GLN A 125 2.08 -12.45 -21.18
CA GLN A 125 1.11 -12.49 -22.25
C GLN A 125 1.74 -12.22 -23.63
N LYS A 126 2.63 -11.22 -23.73
CA LYS A 126 3.33 -10.89 -24.98
C LYS A 126 4.30 -11.98 -25.42
N LEU A 127 4.87 -12.74 -24.48
CA LEU A 127 5.74 -13.90 -24.74
C LEU A 127 4.97 -15.20 -25.03
N GLY A 128 3.66 -15.25 -24.76
CA GLY A 128 2.84 -16.44 -24.95
C GLY A 128 2.79 -17.40 -23.76
N TYR A 129 3.23 -16.96 -22.57
CA TYR A 129 3.15 -17.73 -21.32
C TYR A 129 1.79 -17.50 -20.63
N SER A 130 0.73 -18.09 -21.19
CA SER A 130 -0.65 -17.84 -20.76
C SER A 130 -0.94 -18.25 -19.30
N ASP A 131 -0.41 -19.38 -18.85
CA ASP A 131 -0.63 -19.86 -17.46
C ASP A 131 0.01 -18.90 -16.44
N ASP A 132 1.25 -18.48 -16.69
CA ASP A 132 1.92 -17.49 -15.85
C ASP A 132 1.18 -16.14 -15.88
N ALA A 133 0.73 -15.70 -17.07
CA ALA A 133 -0.05 -14.47 -17.18
C ALA A 133 -1.33 -14.53 -16.31
N GLU A 134 -2.04 -15.66 -16.28
CA GLU A 134 -3.22 -15.82 -15.43
C GLU A 134 -2.89 -15.76 -13.93
N ILE A 135 -1.80 -16.42 -13.50
CA ILE A 135 -1.32 -16.38 -12.11
C ILE A 135 -1.04 -14.94 -11.67
N TYR A 136 -0.25 -14.21 -12.46
CA TYR A 136 0.12 -12.84 -12.14
C TYR A 136 -1.06 -11.86 -12.27
N LEU A 137 -2.00 -12.08 -13.19
CA LEU A 137 -3.25 -11.31 -13.24
C LEU A 137 -4.17 -11.59 -12.03
N ASN A 138 -4.13 -12.79 -11.46
CA ASN A 138 -4.87 -13.06 -10.23
C ASN A 138 -4.22 -12.34 -9.04
N ARG A 139 -2.89 -12.42 -8.92
CA ARG A 139 -2.11 -11.69 -7.90
C ARG A 139 -2.31 -10.18 -8.01
N SER A 140 -2.30 -9.61 -9.22
CA SER A 140 -2.52 -8.17 -9.42
C SER A 140 -3.89 -7.65 -8.98
N ARG A 141 -4.86 -8.52 -8.71
CA ARG A 141 -6.17 -8.17 -8.14
C ARG A 141 -6.24 -8.32 -6.62
N SER A 142 -5.12 -8.55 -5.95
CA SER A 142 -5.04 -8.73 -4.50
C SER A 142 -5.30 -7.45 -3.71
N TYR A 143 -5.20 -6.27 -4.33
CA TYR A 143 -5.56 -4.98 -3.72
C TYR A 143 -6.98 -4.99 -3.11
N VAL A 144 -7.91 -5.75 -3.68
CA VAL A 144 -9.28 -5.93 -3.17
C VAL A 144 -9.31 -6.51 -1.76
N ASN A 145 -8.31 -7.33 -1.38
CA ASN A 145 -8.32 -8.07 -0.11
C ASN A 145 -8.05 -7.18 1.11
N VAL A 146 -7.45 -6.00 0.90
CA VAL A 146 -7.15 -5.01 1.95
C VAL A 146 -7.95 -3.73 1.80
N PHE A 147 -8.95 -3.68 0.92
CA PHE A 147 -9.90 -2.58 0.87
C PHE A 147 -11.03 -2.79 1.86
N ASP A 148 -11.18 -1.85 2.78
CA ASP A 148 -12.29 -1.82 3.72
C ASP A 148 -13.46 -1.04 3.13
N GLY A 149 -14.54 -1.74 2.81
CA GLY A 149 -15.73 -1.13 2.19
C GLY A 149 -16.50 -0.18 3.10
N ASP A 150 -16.27 -0.21 4.42
CA ASP A 150 -16.91 0.71 5.37
C ASP A 150 -16.25 2.09 5.34
N THR A 151 -14.94 2.12 5.56
CA THR A 151 -14.17 3.37 5.56
C THR A 151 -13.82 3.84 4.15
N LYS A 152 -13.85 2.95 3.16
CA LYS A 152 -13.40 3.17 1.77
C LYS A 152 -11.91 3.56 1.70
N PHE A 153 -11.10 2.88 2.50
CA PHE A 153 -9.64 2.95 2.49
C PHE A 153 -9.02 1.56 2.35
N PHE A 154 -7.80 1.51 1.82
CA PHE A 154 -6.96 0.33 1.99
C PHE A 154 -6.40 0.34 3.42
N ARG A 155 -6.73 -0.69 4.22
CA ARG A 155 -6.44 -0.76 5.66
C ARG A 155 -5.55 -1.95 5.99
N GLY A 156 -4.71 -1.77 7.01
CA GLY A 156 -3.95 -2.86 7.62
C GLY A 156 -4.89 -3.99 8.03
N LYS A 157 -4.65 -5.18 7.48
CA LYS A 157 -5.44 -6.38 7.75
C LYS A 157 -4.60 -7.37 8.52
N ARG A 158 -5.14 -7.94 9.58
CA ARG A 158 -4.44 -8.90 10.43
C ARG A 158 -4.51 -10.30 9.84
N SER A 159 -3.66 -11.19 10.31
CA SER A 159 -3.62 -12.60 9.89
C SER A 159 -4.89 -13.38 10.20
N ASP A 160 -5.71 -12.89 11.15
CA ASP A 160 -7.04 -13.41 11.46
C ASP A 160 -8.16 -12.92 10.50
N GLY A 161 -7.82 -12.08 9.52
CA GLY A 161 -8.73 -11.54 8.51
C GLY A 161 -9.46 -10.25 8.92
N ASN A 162 -9.34 -9.77 10.16
CA ASN A 162 -9.95 -8.53 10.62
C ASN A 162 -9.02 -7.33 10.40
N TRP A 163 -9.56 -6.12 10.47
CA TRP A 163 -8.81 -4.87 10.32
C TRP A 163 -8.03 -4.50 11.59
N GLU A 164 -6.91 -3.81 11.44
CA GLU A 164 -6.28 -3.08 12.55
C GLU A 164 -7.21 -1.99 13.08
N SER A 165 -7.21 -1.80 14.41
CA SER A 165 -8.10 -0.87 15.11
C SER A 165 -7.45 -0.29 16.37
N PRO A 166 -7.58 1.02 16.65
CA PRO A 166 -8.36 2.01 15.89
C PRO A 166 -7.75 2.34 14.53
N PHE A 167 -8.57 2.83 13.60
CA PHE A 167 -8.11 3.33 12.30
C PHE A 167 -8.15 4.84 12.27
N ASN A 168 -6.99 5.46 12.06
CA ASN A 168 -6.86 6.89 11.82
C ASN A 168 -6.25 7.11 10.42
N PRO A 169 -7.01 7.63 9.44
CA PRO A 169 -6.48 7.83 8.10
C PRO A 169 -5.47 8.98 8.01
N TYR A 170 -5.35 9.84 9.03
CA TYR A 170 -4.45 10.99 9.09
C TYR A 170 -3.11 10.70 9.78
N ALA A 171 -2.96 9.54 10.42
CA ALA A 171 -1.73 9.18 11.10
C ALA A 171 -0.83 8.37 10.15
N PRO A 172 0.50 8.59 10.17
CA PRO A 172 1.43 7.59 9.66
C PRO A 172 1.23 6.33 10.50
N GLY A 173 1.28 5.16 9.84
CA GLY A 173 0.91 3.90 10.48
C GLY A 173 1.81 2.76 10.03
N ARG A 174 1.77 1.66 10.78
CA ARG A 174 2.53 0.44 10.50
C ARG A 174 2.31 -0.10 9.08
N ALA A 175 1.14 0.15 8.50
CA ALA A 175 0.74 -0.39 7.21
C ALA A 175 1.25 0.38 5.98
N TYR A 176 1.78 1.60 6.15
CA TYR A 176 2.06 2.53 5.05
C TYR A 176 3.54 2.95 5.03
N THR A 177 4.16 3.01 3.84
CA THR A 177 5.52 3.55 3.64
C THR A 177 5.44 5.05 3.37
N GLU A 178 6.13 5.86 4.18
CA GLU A 178 6.30 7.32 4.00
C GLU A 178 4.98 8.10 3.83
N ALA A 179 3.86 7.53 4.28
CA ALA A 179 2.52 8.01 3.97
C ALA A 179 1.53 7.76 5.11
N THR A 180 0.38 8.42 5.02
CA THR A 180 -0.84 8.02 5.73
C THR A 180 -1.73 7.16 4.82
N ALA A 181 -2.88 6.72 5.34
CA ALA A 181 -3.85 5.98 4.53
C ALA A 181 -4.34 6.78 3.31
N TRP A 182 -4.33 8.12 3.36
CA TRP A 182 -4.73 8.98 2.25
C TRP A 182 -3.85 8.83 1.01
N GLN A 183 -2.54 8.87 1.17
CA GLN A 183 -1.62 8.84 0.02
C GLN A 183 -1.49 7.44 -0.60
N TYR A 184 -1.87 6.37 0.11
CA TYR A 184 -2.01 5.03 -0.49
C TYR A 184 -3.44 4.67 -0.92
N ARG A 185 -4.44 5.51 -0.62
CA ARG A 185 -5.86 5.27 -0.91
C ARG A 185 -6.14 5.00 -2.40
N TYR A 186 -5.25 5.43 -3.28
CA TYR A 186 -5.46 5.41 -4.73
C TYR A 186 -4.38 4.68 -5.54
N PHE A 187 -3.49 3.91 -4.90
CA PHE A 187 -2.41 3.23 -5.62
C PHE A 187 -2.85 1.90 -6.25
N VAL A 188 -3.66 1.98 -7.32
CA VAL A 188 -4.04 0.84 -8.18
C VAL A 188 -3.96 1.27 -9.66
N PRO A 189 -2.77 1.68 -10.15
CA PRO A 189 -2.66 2.34 -11.46
C PRO A 189 -3.01 1.44 -12.64
N HIS A 190 -2.83 0.12 -12.51
CA HIS A 190 -3.18 -0.87 -13.55
C HIS A 190 -4.68 -1.18 -13.62
N ASP A 191 -5.47 -0.78 -12.62
CA ASP A 191 -6.88 -1.15 -12.51
C ASP A 191 -7.75 -0.09 -11.84
N VAL A 192 -7.67 1.16 -12.33
CA VAL A 192 -8.43 2.29 -11.78
C VAL A 192 -9.94 2.03 -11.82
N ASN A 193 -10.47 1.42 -12.89
CA ASN A 193 -11.88 1.08 -12.93
C ASN A 193 -12.26 0.02 -11.87
N GLY A 194 -11.43 -1.00 -11.65
CA GLY A 194 -11.64 -1.99 -10.60
C GLY A 194 -11.62 -1.37 -9.21
N MET A 195 -10.68 -0.46 -8.95
CA MET A 195 -10.65 0.35 -7.74
C MET A 195 -11.93 1.19 -7.60
N ALA A 196 -12.39 1.89 -8.65
CA ALA A 196 -13.62 2.68 -8.60
C ALA A 196 -14.85 1.84 -8.24
N GLN A 197 -14.92 0.57 -8.66
CA GLN A 197 -16.01 -0.33 -8.25
C GLN A 197 -16.01 -0.61 -6.74
N LEU A 198 -14.83 -0.63 -6.09
CA LEU A 198 -14.73 -0.82 -4.63
C LEU A 198 -15.38 0.33 -3.85
N PHE A 199 -15.34 1.55 -4.39
CA PHE A 199 -15.96 2.75 -3.79
C PHE A 199 -17.49 2.81 -3.98
N GLY A 200 -18.02 1.98 -4.89
CA GLY A 200 -19.45 1.92 -5.25
C GLY A 200 -19.73 2.20 -6.73
N GLY A 201 -18.74 2.73 -7.47
CA GLY A 201 -18.87 3.12 -8.86
C GLY A 201 -18.09 4.40 -9.19
N HIS A 202 -18.18 4.84 -10.45
CA HIS A 202 -17.45 6.02 -10.93
C HIS A 202 -17.80 7.31 -10.20
N LYS A 203 -19.08 7.51 -9.84
CA LYS A 203 -19.51 8.74 -9.16
C LYS A 203 -18.99 8.80 -7.73
N GLU A 204 -19.11 7.69 -7.00
CA GLU A 204 -18.62 7.57 -5.63
C GLU A 204 -17.09 7.67 -5.58
N PHE A 205 -16.40 7.17 -6.60
CA PHE A 205 -14.96 7.32 -6.74
C PHE A 205 -14.56 8.77 -7.07
N GLU A 206 -15.27 9.44 -7.98
CA GLU A 206 -15.06 10.87 -8.28
C GLU A 206 -15.19 11.73 -7.01
N ASP A 207 -16.21 11.46 -6.18
CA ASP A 207 -16.42 12.16 -4.91
C ASP A 207 -15.28 11.89 -3.91
N ALA A 208 -14.75 10.67 -3.88
CA ALA A 208 -13.60 10.34 -3.03
C ALA A 208 -12.33 11.07 -3.49
N VAL A 209 -12.08 11.18 -4.81
CA VAL A 209 -10.95 11.96 -5.32
C VAL A 209 -11.16 13.45 -5.06
N ASP A 210 -12.39 13.97 -5.13
CA ASP A 210 -12.67 15.34 -4.66
C ASP A 210 -12.32 15.50 -3.18
N GLU A 211 -12.72 14.55 -2.32
CA GLU A 211 -12.42 14.54 -0.89
C GLU A 211 -10.92 14.67 -0.61
N LEU A 212 -10.06 14.01 -1.41
CA LEU A 212 -8.61 14.12 -1.29
C LEU A 212 -8.13 15.58 -1.31
N PHE A 213 -8.59 16.37 -2.29
CA PHE A 213 -8.11 17.75 -2.48
C PHE A 213 -8.81 18.79 -1.61
N PHE A 214 -9.96 18.44 -1.00
CA PHE A 214 -10.75 19.33 -0.15
C PHE A 214 -10.69 18.98 1.35
N ALA A 215 -10.14 17.82 1.72
CA ALA A 215 -9.94 17.44 3.10
C ALA A 215 -9.02 18.43 3.84
N GLU A 216 -9.09 18.42 5.17
CA GLU A 216 -8.19 19.22 6.02
C GLU A 216 -6.74 18.81 5.79
N GLU A 217 -5.84 19.78 5.64
CA GLU A 217 -4.38 19.57 5.63
C GLU A 217 -3.91 19.22 7.03
N ARG A 218 -3.89 17.92 7.33
CA ARG A 218 -3.67 17.40 8.67
C ARG A 218 -2.84 16.12 8.62
N VAL A 219 -1.87 16.01 9.52
CA VAL A 219 -1.09 14.80 9.78
C VAL A 219 -1.01 14.62 11.30
N ASP A 220 -1.50 13.48 11.80
CA ASP A 220 -1.48 13.14 13.21
C ASP A 220 -0.19 12.38 13.55
N GLY A 221 0.89 13.11 13.82
CA GLY A 221 2.21 12.56 14.09
C GLY A 221 3.30 13.29 13.31
N GLU A 222 4.52 12.76 13.32
CA GLU A 222 5.64 13.29 12.55
C GLU A 222 5.97 12.36 11.37
N MET A 223 6.01 12.93 10.15
CA MET A 223 6.46 12.25 8.94
C MET A 223 7.10 13.29 8.02
N VAL A 224 8.41 13.22 7.81
CA VAL A 224 9.19 14.26 7.11
C VAL A 224 8.89 14.30 5.61
N ASP A 225 8.45 13.19 5.03
CA ASP A 225 8.17 13.08 3.59
C ASP A 225 6.77 13.59 3.20
N ILE A 226 5.94 14.02 4.17
CA ILE A 226 4.63 14.60 3.86
C ILE A 226 4.75 16.12 3.70
N THR A 227 5.09 16.56 2.48
CA THR A 227 5.27 17.97 2.13
C THR A 227 4.55 18.35 0.83
N GLY A 228 4.28 19.64 0.61
CA GLY A 228 3.56 20.12 -0.58
C GLY A 228 2.10 19.69 -0.63
N MET A 229 1.36 19.95 0.45
CA MET A 229 -0.02 19.51 0.61
C MET A 229 -1.01 20.39 -0.17
N ILE A 230 -2.04 19.75 -0.75
CA ILE A 230 -3.30 20.38 -1.16
C ILE A 230 -4.41 19.48 -0.61
N GLY A 231 -4.97 19.87 0.54
CA GLY A 231 -5.80 18.95 1.32
C GLY A 231 -4.98 17.73 1.78
N GLN A 232 -5.33 16.53 1.34
CA GLN A 232 -4.57 15.30 1.61
C GLN A 232 -3.75 14.82 0.40
N TYR A 233 -3.75 15.54 -0.72
CA TYR A 233 -2.78 15.33 -1.80
C TYR A 233 -1.40 15.83 -1.36
N VAL A 234 -0.33 15.07 -1.62
CA VAL A 234 1.04 15.40 -1.19
C VAL A 234 1.97 15.36 -2.41
N GLN A 235 2.33 16.52 -2.98
CA GLN A 235 3.20 16.56 -4.16
C GLN A 235 4.65 16.21 -3.84
N GLY A 236 5.11 16.44 -2.61
CA GLY A 236 6.48 16.18 -2.20
C GLY A 236 6.84 14.70 -2.07
N ASN A 237 5.90 13.79 -2.33
CA ASN A 237 6.08 12.35 -2.17
C ASN A 237 5.36 11.55 -3.26
N GLU A 238 6.00 10.49 -3.75
CA GLU A 238 5.60 9.76 -4.94
C GLU A 238 4.24 9.06 -4.95
N PRO A 239 3.70 8.56 -3.82
CA PRO A 239 2.40 7.88 -3.84
C PRO A 239 1.25 8.75 -4.36
N SER A 240 1.38 10.08 -4.32
CA SER A 240 0.33 11.01 -4.80
C SER A 240 0.43 11.34 -6.29
N HIS A 241 1.58 11.14 -6.93
CA HIS A 241 1.91 11.72 -8.23
C HIS A 241 0.91 11.43 -9.37
N HIS A 242 0.17 10.33 -9.31
CA HIS A 242 -0.83 9.95 -10.31
C HIS A 242 -2.25 10.42 -9.99
N MET A 243 -2.53 10.87 -8.76
CA MET A 243 -3.91 11.01 -8.26
C MET A 243 -4.74 12.06 -9.00
N ALA A 244 -4.12 13.17 -9.42
CA ALA A 244 -4.80 14.21 -10.19
C ALA A 244 -5.35 13.68 -11.53
N TYR A 245 -4.78 12.61 -12.08
CA TYR A 245 -5.18 12.02 -13.36
C TYR A 245 -6.32 10.99 -13.25
N LEU A 246 -6.73 10.63 -12.04
CA LEU A 246 -7.76 9.61 -11.81
C LEU A 246 -9.13 10.02 -12.37
N TYR A 247 -9.41 11.33 -12.47
CA TYR A 247 -10.66 11.81 -13.06
C TYR A 247 -10.84 11.45 -14.54
N ASN A 248 -9.74 11.17 -15.26
CA ASN A 248 -9.79 10.70 -16.65
C ASN A 248 -10.47 9.33 -16.80
N TYR A 249 -10.55 8.54 -15.73
CA TYR A 249 -11.11 7.19 -15.70
C TYR A 249 -12.58 7.15 -15.27
N VAL A 250 -13.13 8.27 -14.82
CA VAL A 250 -14.51 8.38 -14.31
C VAL A 250 -15.31 9.49 -14.98
N GLY A 251 -14.87 9.94 -16.15
CA GLY A 251 -15.62 10.87 -16.99
C GLY A 251 -15.65 12.32 -16.50
N ALA A 252 -14.65 12.73 -15.71
CA ALA A 252 -14.47 14.11 -15.27
C ALA A 252 -13.10 14.72 -15.66
N PRO A 253 -12.61 14.56 -16.91
CA PRO A 253 -11.25 14.96 -17.30
C PRO A 253 -10.93 16.45 -17.09
N TRP A 254 -11.94 17.34 -17.04
CA TRP A 254 -11.73 18.75 -16.71
C TRP A 254 -11.22 18.96 -15.27
N LYS A 255 -11.51 18.05 -14.34
CA LYS A 255 -10.95 18.09 -12.98
C LYS A 255 -9.47 17.70 -12.98
N THR A 256 -9.06 16.73 -13.82
CA THR A 256 -7.64 16.43 -14.04
C THR A 256 -6.89 17.68 -14.50
N GLN A 257 -7.45 18.39 -15.48
CA GLN A 257 -6.85 19.62 -16.02
C GLN A 257 -6.72 20.72 -14.98
N TYR A 258 -7.74 20.90 -14.13
CA TYR A 258 -7.70 21.88 -13.05
C TYR A 258 -6.64 21.54 -12.01
N TRP A 259 -6.66 20.32 -11.46
CA TRP A 259 -5.77 19.93 -10.38
C TRP A 259 -4.31 19.83 -10.81
N SER A 260 -4.02 19.21 -11.97
CA SER A 260 -2.64 19.14 -12.45
C SER A 260 -2.08 20.54 -12.72
N ARG A 261 -2.90 21.48 -13.20
CA ARG A 261 -2.46 22.85 -13.41
C ARG A 261 -2.13 23.55 -12.09
N ARG A 262 -3.03 23.44 -11.11
CA ARG A 262 -2.83 24.02 -9.78
C ARG A 262 -1.55 23.51 -9.12
N ILE A 263 -1.31 22.20 -9.17
CA ILE A 263 -0.09 21.57 -8.64
C ILE A 263 1.17 22.15 -9.33
N LEU A 264 1.18 22.24 -10.66
CA LEU A 264 2.31 22.80 -11.42
C LEU A 264 2.59 24.27 -11.07
N GLU A 265 1.54 25.08 -10.84
CA GLU A 265 1.66 26.50 -10.55
C GLU A 265 2.03 26.79 -9.08
N GLU A 266 1.50 26.00 -8.13
CA GLU A 266 1.67 26.25 -6.69
C GLU A 266 2.91 25.56 -6.11
N LEU A 267 3.31 24.38 -6.62
CA LEU A 267 4.26 23.48 -5.94
C LEU A 267 5.60 23.30 -6.68
N TYR A 268 5.81 24.10 -7.74
CA TYR A 268 7.08 24.19 -8.47
C TYR A 268 7.44 25.65 -8.74
N GLN A 269 8.65 26.07 -8.35
CA GLN A 269 9.15 27.43 -8.58
C GLN A 269 10.61 27.42 -9.07
N PRO A 270 11.03 28.38 -9.90
CA PRO A 270 12.42 28.50 -10.35
C PRO A 270 13.31 29.18 -9.28
N THR A 271 13.22 28.71 -8.04
CA THR A 271 13.97 29.23 -6.88
C THR A 271 14.67 28.07 -6.16
N PRO A 272 15.70 28.33 -5.31
CA PRO A 272 16.37 27.28 -4.55
C PRO A 272 15.42 26.41 -3.71
N GLU A 273 14.35 27.00 -3.15
CA GLU A 273 13.30 26.32 -2.37
C GLU A 273 12.11 25.85 -3.22
N GLY A 274 12.26 25.84 -4.55
CA GLY A 274 11.15 25.71 -5.47
C GLY A 274 10.62 24.28 -5.68
N LEU A 275 11.15 23.29 -4.97
CA LEU A 275 10.61 21.93 -4.94
C LEU A 275 9.88 21.69 -3.62
N SER A 276 8.75 21.00 -3.70
CA SER A 276 7.88 20.72 -2.56
C SER A 276 8.28 19.49 -1.76
N GLY A 277 9.37 18.80 -2.11
CA GLY A 277 9.89 17.60 -1.45
C GLY A 277 11.26 17.22 -2.01
N ASN A 278 11.72 16.00 -1.72
CA ASN A 278 12.95 15.46 -2.30
C ASN A 278 12.85 15.39 -3.83
N GLU A 279 13.97 15.51 -4.54
CA GLU A 279 13.96 15.49 -6.02
C GLU A 279 13.81 14.05 -6.57
N ASP A 280 14.22 13.08 -5.76
CA ASP A 280 14.12 11.63 -5.99
C ASP A 280 14.68 11.17 -7.34
N CYS A 281 15.91 11.61 -7.58
CA CYS A 281 16.76 11.18 -8.69
C CYS A 281 16.10 11.40 -10.07
N GLY A 282 15.44 12.54 -10.25
CA GLY A 282 14.75 12.92 -11.47
C GLY A 282 13.25 12.66 -11.46
N GLN A 283 12.70 11.98 -10.45
CA GLN A 283 11.28 11.61 -10.42
C GLN A 283 10.37 12.85 -10.36
N MET A 284 10.67 13.81 -9.48
CA MET A 284 9.91 15.05 -9.37
C MET A 284 10.03 15.92 -10.63
N SER A 285 11.24 16.02 -11.17
CA SER A 285 11.51 16.76 -12.41
C SER A 285 10.81 16.14 -13.62
N ALA A 286 10.81 14.81 -13.73
CA ALA A 286 10.12 14.11 -14.82
C ALA A 286 8.60 14.26 -14.74
N TRP A 287 8.03 14.26 -13.52
CA TRP A 287 6.62 14.60 -13.31
C TRP A 287 6.33 16.01 -13.85
N TYR A 288 7.11 17.01 -13.43
CA TYR A 288 6.95 18.39 -13.89
C TYR A 288 7.02 18.51 -15.41
N ILE A 289 8.02 17.89 -16.05
CA ILE A 289 8.23 17.94 -17.50
C ILE A 289 7.02 17.34 -18.23
N LEU A 290 6.63 16.10 -17.90
CA LEU A 290 5.55 15.40 -18.59
C LEU A 290 4.21 16.12 -18.38
N SER A 291 3.89 16.49 -17.14
CA SER A 291 2.67 17.21 -16.79
C SER A 291 2.58 18.58 -17.47
N SER A 292 3.69 19.32 -17.57
CA SER A 292 3.76 20.60 -18.29
C SER A 292 3.54 20.47 -19.79
N LEU A 293 3.81 19.30 -20.36
CA LEU A 293 3.51 18.96 -21.76
C LEU A 293 2.05 18.52 -21.95
N GLY A 294 1.28 18.36 -20.87
CA GLY A 294 -0.10 17.90 -20.91
C GLY A 294 -0.25 16.38 -21.06
N ILE A 295 0.79 15.59 -20.73
CA ILE A 295 0.78 14.13 -20.82
C ILE A 295 1.35 13.48 -19.55
N TYR A 296 0.82 12.34 -19.08
CA TYR A 296 1.37 11.65 -17.91
C TYR A 296 1.20 10.12 -17.96
N PRO A 297 2.26 9.32 -17.73
CA PRO A 297 2.20 7.86 -17.78
C PRO A 297 1.70 7.28 -16.44
N LEU A 298 0.38 7.26 -16.22
CA LEU A 298 -0.18 6.78 -14.95
C LEU A 298 0.16 5.31 -14.64
N SER A 299 0.20 4.45 -15.66
CA SER A 299 0.51 3.02 -15.52
C SER A 299 1.58 2.62 -16.55
N PRO A 300 2.88 2.80 -16.23
CA PRO A 300 3.97 2.30 -17.08
C PRO A 300 3.79 0.82 -17.41
N GLY A 301 3.98 0.45 -18.68
CA GLY A 301 3.58 -0.85 -19.23
C GLY A 301 2.25 -0.85 -20.00
N SER A 302 1.36 0.13 -19.78
CA SER A 302 0.09 0.23 -20.53
C SER A 302 0.25 0.81 -21.95
N ASN A 303 1.42 1.37 -22.25
CA ASN A 303 1.70 2.14 -23.46
C ASN A 303 0.78 3.36 -23.66
N GLN A 304 0.17 3.89 -22.59
CA GLN A 304 -0.70 5.07 -22.62
C GLN A 304 -0.17 6.20 -21.75
N PHE A 305 -0.35 7.44 -22.21
CA PHE A 305 -0.11 8.66 -21.47
C PHE A 305 -1.46 9.38 -21.32
N ASN A 306 -1.87 9.61 -20.08
CA ASN A 306 -3.07 10.36 -19.74
C ASN A 306 -2.93 11.82 -20.20
N LEU A 307 -3.96 12.35 -20.83
CA LEU A 307 -4.00 13.74 -21.25
C LEU A 307 -4.37 14.64 -20.07
N SER A 308 -3.70 15.78 -20.02
CA SER A 308 -4.08 16.94 -19.21
C SER A 308 -3.77 18.23 -19.99
N THR A 309 -3.65 19.36 -19.30
CA THR A 309 -3.48 20.67 -19.91
C THR A 309 -2.00 21.08 -19.98
N PRO A 310 -1.47 21.45 -21.16
CA PRO A 310 -0.12 21.97 -21.28
C PRO A 310 0.06 23.30 -20.52
N LEU A 311 1.26 23.53 -19.99
CA LEU A 311 1.65 24.78 -19.32
C LEU A 311 2.22 25.81 -20.30
N VAL A 312 2.67 25.38 -21.49
CA VAL A 312 3.38 26.22 -22.47
C VAL A 312 2.66 26.29 -23.82
N GLU A 313 2.78 27.42 -24.51
CA GLU A 313 2.15 27.60 -25.85
C GLU A 313 2.73 26.65 -26.89
N LYS A 314 4.03 26.35 -26.77
CA LYS A 314 4.73 25.47 -27.69
C LYS A 314 5.90 24.77 -27.01
N ALA A 315 5.95 23.46 -27.13
CA ALA A 315 7.10 22.64 -26.79
C ALA A 315 7.51 21.79 -28.00
N ARG A 316 8.81 21.54 -28.15
CA ARG A 316 9.34 20.60 -29.16
C ARG A 316 10.19 19.57 -28.46
N ILE A 317 9.87 18.31 -28.67
CA ILE A 317 10.57 17.15 -28.13
C ILE A 317 11.30 16.49 -29.29
N SER A 318 12.62 16.33 -29.14
CA SER A 318 13.41 15.45 -29.99
C SER A 318 13.23 14.03 -29.48
N LEU A 319 12.54 13.20 -30.26
CA LEU A 319 12.23 11.82 -29.87
C LEU A 319 13.45 10.93 -30.13
N ALA A 320 13.59 9.87 -29.33
CA ALA A 320 14.69 8.91 -29.44
C ALA A 320 14.83 8.28 -30.83
N ASN A 321 13.72 8.15 -31.58
CA ASN A 321 13.73 7.63 -32.95
C ASN A 321 14.12 8.66 -34.03
N GLY A 322 14.65 9.82 -33.62
CA GLY A 322 15.09 10.91 -34.52
C GLY A 322 13.96 11.80 -35.05
N LYS A 323 12.69 11.50 -34.75
CA LYS A 323 11.56 12.35 -35.10
C LYS A 323 11.40 13.50 -34.12
N ASN A 324 10.53 14.45 -34.47
CA ASN A 324 10.17 15.55 -33.60
C ASN A 324 8.67 15.47 -33.29
N LEU A 325 8.32 15.66 -32.02
CA LEU A 325 6.95 15.93 -31.59
C LEU A 325 6.85 17.39 -31.15
N THR A 326 5.96 18.13 -31.78
CA THR A 326 5.65 19.52 -31.40
C THR A 326 4.31 19.53 -30.68
N ILE A 327 4.29 20.02 -29.44
CA ILE A 327 3.06 20.21 -28.68
C ILE A 327 2.71 21.69 -28.73
N THR A 328 1.47 22.03 -29.10
CA THR A 328 0.99 23.41 -29.15
C THR A 328 -0.29 23.59 -28.35
N ALA A 329 -0.45 24.76 -27.72
CA ALA A 329 -1.65 25.13 -26.97
C ALA A 329 -1.96 26.63 -27.15
N ASN A 330 -3.25 26.99 -27.30
CA ASN A 330 -3.65 28.40 -27.44
C ASN A 330 -3.80 29.09 -26.08
N ASN A 331 -2.86 30.00 -25.77
CA ASN A 331 -2.90 30.89 -24.60
C ASN A 331 -3.12 30.12 -23.27
N PRO A 332 -2.25 29.14 -22.95
CA PRO A 332 -2.38 28.27 -21.78
C PRO A 332 -2.30 29.02 -20.45
N ASP A 333 -1.79 30.25 -20.43
CA ASP A 333 -1.80 31.12 -19.24
C ASP A 333 -3.23 31.50 -18.81
N LYS A 334 -4.19 31.53 -19.74
CA LYS A 334 -5.59 31.88 -19.44
C LYS A 334 -6.57 30.75 -19.69
N ASN A 335 -6.23 29.84 -20.60
CA ASN A 335 -7.08 28.73 -20.99
C ASN A 335 -6.53 27.44 -20.39
N ILE A 336 -7.28 26.84 -19.47
CA ILE A 336 -6.86 25.63 -18.75
C ILE A 336 -7.51 24.40 -19.38
N TYR A 337 -8.74 24.51 -19.87
CA TYR A 337 -9.55 23.34 -20.17
C TYR A 337 -9.44 22.90 -21.61
N ILE A 338 -9.32 21.60 -21.85
CA ILE A 338 -9.26 21.04 -23.20
C ILE A 338 -10.64 21.07 -23.83
N ASN A 339 -10.77 21.75 -24.98
CA ASN A 339 -11.94 21.65 -25.84
C ASN A 339 -11.75 20.62 -26.95
N GLU A 340 -10.55 20.55 -27.55
CA GLU A 340 -10.20 19.62 -28.62
C GLU A 340 -8.70 19.28 -28.53
N VAL A 341 -8.32 18.06 -28.92
CA VAL A 341 -6.93 17.65 -29.12
C VAL A 341 -6.83 17.01 -30.49
N THR A 342 -5.82 17.37 -31.28
CA THR A 342 -5.55 16.71 -32.56
C THR A 342 -4.09 16.29 -32.65
N LEU A 343 -3.84 15.16 -33.32
CA LEU A 343 -2.50 14.72 -33.70
C LEU A 343 -2.41 14.74 -35.22
N ASN A 344 -1.56 15.59 -35.77
CA ASN A 344 -1.40 15.78 -37.22
C ASN A 344 -2.72 16.09 -37.95
N GLY A 345 -3.61 16.83 -37.28
CA GLY A 345 -4.94 17.19 -37.80
C GLY A 345 -6.05 16.20 -37.47
N GLU A 346 -5.73 14.99 -37.00
CA GLU A 346 -6.71 13.96 -36.66
C GLU A 346 -7.16 14.09 -35.18
N PRO A 347 -8.47 14.10 -34.88
CA PRO A 347 -8.98 14.23 -33.52
C PRO A 347 -8.54 13.10 -32.58
N ILE A 348 -8.19 13.46 -31.34
CA ILE A 348 -7.99 12.55 -30.20
C ILE A 348 -9.15 12.77 -29.22
N GLU A 349 -10.15 11.89 -29.31
CA GLU A 349 -11.34 11.91 -28.45
C GLU A 349 -11.09 11.30 -27.06
N ASN A 350 -10.07 10.45 -26.96
CA ASN A 350 -9.69 9.77 -25.73
C ASN A 350 -9.12 10.74 -24.68
N ASN A 351 -9.15 10.32 -23.41
CA ASN A 351 -8.45 10.98 -22.30
C ASN A 351 -6.99 10.54 -22.19
N TYR A 352 -6.48 9.84 -23.21
CA TYR A 352 -5.09 9.39 -23.29
C TYR A 352 -4.59 9.47 -24.73
N ILE A 353 -3.27 9.43 -24.87
CA ILE A 353 -2.55 9.24 -26.13
C ILE A 353 -1.60 8.05 -25.98
N THR A 354 -1.45 7.25 -27.02
CA THR A 354 -0.58 6.06 -26.98
C THR A 354 0.88 6.41 -27.22
N TYR A 355 1.79 5.58 -26.72
CA TYR A 355 3.23 5.67 -26.99
C TYR A 355 3.51 5.71 -28.51
N ASN A 356 2.88 4.84 -29.29
CA ASN A 356 3.08 4.78 -30.74
C ASN A 356 2.63 6.07 -31.45
N GLN A 357 1.54 6.70 -30.98
CA GLN A 357 1.10 7.99 -31.49
C GLN A 357 2.13 9.09 -31.20
N LEU A 358 2.65 9.16 -29.98
CA LEU A 358 3.70 10.11 -29.61
C LEU A 358 4.98 9.90 -30.44
N MET A 359 5.45 8.65 -30.52
CA MET A 359 6.64 8.27 -31.29
C MET A 359 6.44 8.38 -32.81
N GLY A 360 5.20 8.55 -33.27
CA GLY A 360 4.86 8.93 -34.63
C GLY A 360 5.47 10.29 -35.03
N GLY A 361 5.68 11.17 -34.05
CA GLY A 361 6.09 12.56 -34.25
C GLY A 361 4.99 13.43 -34.86
N GLY A 362 5.36 14.64 -35.27
CA GLY A 362 4.47 15.60 -35.89
C GLY A 362 3.97 16.65 -34.89
N GLU A 363 2.71 17.04 -34.97
CA GLU A 363 2.11 18.08 -34.13
C GLU A 363 0.91 17.56 -33.32
N LEU A 364 1.01 17.66 -31.99
CA LEU A 364 -0.07 17.43 -31.04
C LEU A 364 -0.61 18.79 -30.59
N GLN A 365 -1.78 19.18 -31.09
CA GLN A 365 -2.38 20.49 -30.85
C GLN A 365 -3.51 20.39 -29.82
N PHE A 366 -3.42 21.20 -28.78
CA PHE A 366 -4.45 21.39 -27.77
C PHE A 366 -5.20 22.70 -28.05
N LYS A 367 -6.50 22.60 -28.32
CA LYS A 367 -7.39 23.76 -28.33
C LYS A 367 -8.02 23.91 -26.95
N LEU A 368 -7.48 24.83 -26.17
CA LEU A 368 -7.89 25.14 -24.81
C LEU A 368 -8.97 26.23 -24.75
N SER A 369 -9.77 26.20 -23.67
CA SER A 369 -10.79 27.16 -23.30
C SER A 369 -10.67 27.59 -21.84
N SER A 370 -11.21 28.76 -21.52
CA SER A 370 -11.30 29.28 -20.14
C SER A 370 -12.42 28.64 -19.31
N LYS A 371 -13.30 27.86 -19.92
CA LYS A 371 -14.38 27.10 -19.26
C LYS A 371 -14.28 25.62 -19.61
N PRO A 372 -14.65 24.72 -18.69
CA PRO A 372 -14.60 23.28 -18.94
C PRO A 372 -15.58 22.85 -20.02
N ASN A 373 -15.14 21.95 -20.91
CA ASN A 373 -16.03 21.19 -21.78
C ASN A 373 -16.44 19.90 -21.08
N THR A 374 -17.60 19.90 -20.44
CA THR A 374 -18.10 18.76 -19.65
C THR A 374 -18.67 17.61 -20.50
N LYS A 375 -18.49 17.65 -21.82
CA LYS A 375 -18.91 16.59 -22.75
C LYS A 375 -17.75 15.82 -23.36
N ARG A 376 -16.53 16.38 -23.35
CA ARG A 376 -15.35 15.72 -23.92
C ARG A 376 -14.85 14.64 -22.96
N GLY A 377 -14.61 13.43 -23.46
CA GLY A 377 -13.94 12.38 -22.70
C GLY A 377 -14.75 11.84 -21.51
N THR A 378 -16.08 11.78 -21.64
CA THR A 378 -16.98 11.38 -20.54
C THR A 378 -17.62 10.02 -20.71
N THR A 379 -17.32 9.31 -21.82
CA THR A 379 -17.85 7.97 -22.09
C THR A 379 -16.78 6.91 -21.85
N ASN A 380 -17.21 5.70 -21.51
CA ASN A 380 -16.31 4.60 -21.15
C ASN A 380 -15.26 4.30 -22.24
N GLU A 381 -15.59 4.50 -23.52
CA GLU A 381 -14.70 4.25 -24.65
C GLU A 381 -13.53 5.23 -24.71
N THR A 382 -13.66 6.40 -24.09
CA THR A 382 -12.63 7.44 -24.03
C THR A 382 -11.67 7.29 -22.85
N PHE A 383 -11.99 6.40 -21.90
CA PHE A 383 -11.20 6.22 -20.68
C PHE A 383 -9.89 5.47 -20.97
N PRO A 384 -8.82 5.74 -20.21
CA PRO A 384 -7.59 4.97 -20.32
C PRO A 384 -7.75 3.53 -19.83
N TYR A 385 -6.72 2.72 -20.06
CA TYR A 385 -6.68 1.30 -19.73
C TYR A 385 -7.00 1.02 -18.25
N SER A 386 -7.79 -0.02 -17.99
CA SER A 386 -7.90 -0.64 -16.67
C SER A 386 -8.09 -2.14 -16.85
N LEU A 387 -7.44 -2.95 -16.00
CA LEU A 387 -7.56 -4.40 -16.05
C LEU A 387 -9.01 -4.89 -15.91
N THR A 388 -9.79 -4.25 -15.05
CA THR A 388 -11.20 -4.57 -14.85
C THR A 388 -12.04 -3.75 -15.84
N GLU A 389 -12.75 -4.44 -16.73
CA GLU A 389 -13.71 -3.82 -17.63
C GLU A 389 -15.15 -3.88 -17.08
N GLY A 390 -15.93 -2.85 -17.40
CA GLY A 390 -17.35 -2.77 -17.06
C GLY A 390 -17.62 -2.63 -15.55
N LYS A 391 -18.82 -3.03 -15.14
CA LYS A 391 -19.31 -2.88 -13.77
C LYS A 391 -19.13 -4.17 -12.97
N VAL A 392 -18.60 -4.06 -11.75
CA VAL A 392 -18.37 -5.17 -10.82
C VAL A 392 -18.92 -4.80 -9.46
N VAL A 393 -19.54 -5.75 -8.76
CA VAL A 393 -20.00 -5.51 -7.40
C VAL A 393 -18.80 -5.47 -6.45
N SER A 394 -18.76 -4.48 -5.57
CA SER A 394 -17.76 -4.36 -4.51
C SER A 394 -17.83 -5.57 -3.57
N ILE A 395 -16.67 -6.03 -3.11
CA ILE A 395 -16.55 -7.15 -2.18
C ILE A 395 -17.37 -6.88 -0.90
N PRO A 396 -18.09 -7.88 -0.35
CA PRO A 396 -18.72 -7.71 0.95
C PRO A 396 -17.70 -7.39 2.04
N TYR A 397 -18.12 -6.64 3.05
CA TYR A 397 -17.31 -6.32 4.22
C TYR A 397 -18.12 -6.49 5.51
N THR A 398 -17.41 -6.52 6.63
CA THR A 398 -18.00 -6.44 7.97
C THR A 398 -17.31 -5.34 8.77
N THR A 399 -18.06 -4.65 9.62
CA THR A 399 -17.55 -3.57 10.48
C THR A 399 -17.12 -4.05 11.86
N GLN A 400 -17.35 -5.33 12.15
CA GLN A 400 -17.08 -5.92 13.45
C GLN A 400 -15.78 -6.71 13.43
N ASP A 401 -15.08 -6.66 14.56
CA ASP A 401 -13.99 -7.58 14.82
C ASP A 401 -14.57 -8.93 15.27
N LEU A 402 -14.45 -9.93 14.40
CA LEU A 402 -15.02 -11.25 14.61
C LEU A 402 -14.04 -12.20 15.32
N ASN A 403 -12.84 -11.74 15.67
CA ASN A 403 -11.85 -12.55 16.36
C ASN A 403 -12.03 -12.51 17.89
N LEU A 404 -11.93 -13.68 18.51
CA LEU A 404 -12.06 -13.91 19.96
C LEU A 404 -13.33 -13.30 20.58
N TYR A 405 -14.50 -13.44 19.95
CA TYR A 405 -15.73 -12.95 20.58
C TYR A 405 -16.16 -13.80 21.78
N VAL A 406 -16.78 -13.18 22.78
CA VAL A 406 -17.25 -13.84 24.01
C VAL A 406 -18.76 -14.04 23.96
N GLY A 407 -19.24 -15.25 24.27
CA GLY A 407 -20.67 -15.57 24.28
C GLY A 407 -21.25 -15.73 22.87
N GLU A 408 -21.86 -14.68 22.34
CA GLU A 408 -22.46 -14.58 21.00
C GLU A 408 -22.09 -13.26 20.32
N ILE A 409 -22.11 -13.24 18.98
CA ILE A 409 -21.84 -12.06 18.16
C ILE A 409 -22.84 -11.98 17.01
N ASP A 410 -23.22 -10.75 16.62
CA ASP A 410 -24.15 -10.48 15.52
C ASP A 410 -23.37 -9.97 14.31
N VAL A 411 -23.02 -10.83 13.36
CA VAL A 411 -22.22 -10.42 12.19
C VAL A 411 -23.05 -9.56 11.24
N ILE A 412 -22.59 -8.31 11.03
CA ILE A 412 -23.16 -7.38 10.06
C ILE A 412 -22.35 -7.42 8.78
N LEU A 413 -23.02 -7.62 7.64
CA LEU A 413 -22.43 -7.58 6.31
C LEU A 413 -22.90 -6.34 5.53
N GLY A 414 -22.01 -5.75 4.75
CA GLY A 414 -22.29 -4.60 3.87
C GLY A 414 -21.62 -4.76 2.50
N SER A 415 -22.00 -3.90 1.55
CA SER A 415 -21.33 -3.73 0.26
C SER A 415 -21.36 -2.26 -0.13
N ALA A 416 -20.25 -1.74 -0.66
CA ALA A 416 -20.19 -0.36 -1.14
C ALA A 416 -21.01 -0.15 -2.43
N THR A 417 -21.34 -1.23 -3.16
CA THR A 417 -22.21 -1.15 -4.31
C THR A 417 -23.67 -1.04 -3.87
N ASP A 418 -24.26 0.13 -4.11
CA ASP A 418 -25.68 0.37 -3.84
C ASP A 418 -26.59 -0.73 -4.42
N ARG A 419 -27.62 -1.13 -3.66
CA ARG A 419 -28.61 -2.17 -4.02
C ARG A 419 -28.03 -3.52 -4.43
N ALA A 420 -26.83 -3.88 -3.97
CA ALA A 420 -26.31 -5.23 -4.13
C ALA A 420 -26.96 -6.19 -3.12
N ASP A 421 -27.32 -7.39 -3.58
CA ASP A 421 -27.77 -8.47 -2.71
C ASP A 421 -26.59 -9.32 -2.26
N ILE A 422 -26.44 -9.51 -0.96
CA ILE A 422 -25.38 -10.33 -0.37
C ILE A 422 -25.94 -11.73 -0.07
N TYR A 423 -25.22 -12.76 -0.47
CA TYR A 423 -25.50 -14.16 -0.16
C TYR A 423 -24.31 -14.76 0.59
N TYR A 424 -24.57 -15.62 1.57
CA TYR A 424 -23.54 -16.15 2.45
C TYR A 424 -23.75 -17.62 2.82
N THR A 425 -22.66 -18.23 3.29
CA THR A 425 -22.60 -19.60 3.83
C THR A 425 -21.85 -19.57 5.16
N LEU A 426 -22.15 -20.55 6.02
CA LEU A 426 -21.57 -20.70 7.37
C LEU A 426 -20.81 -22.02 7.54
N ASP A 427 -20.66 -22.78 6.46
CA ASP A 427 -19.96 -24.06 6.39
C ASP A 427 -18.69 -23.99 5.53
N GLY A 428 -18.30 -22.79 5.10
CA GLY A 428 -17.14 -22.54 4.24
C GLY A 428 -17.34 -22.86 2.76
N SER A 429 -18.54 -23.27 2.32
CA SER A 429 -18.84 -23.48 0.90
C SER A 429 -18.92 -22.14 0.14
N GLU A 430 -18.67 -22.15 -1.17
CA GLU A 430 -18.72 -20.93 -2.00
C GLU A 430 -20.18 -20.45 -2.17
N PRO A 431 -20.53 -19.21 -1.77
CA PRO A 431 -21.89 -18.70 -1.91
C PRO A 431 -22.25 -18.38 -3.37
N ASP A 432 -23.42 -18.85 -3.78
CA ASP A 432 -24.09 -18.46 -5.02
C ASP A 432 -25.45 -17.80 -4.72
N LYS A 433 -26.27 -17.54 -5.76
CA LYS A 433 -27.61 -16.95 -5.59
C LYS A 433 -28.64 -17.89 -4.92
N ASN A 434 -28.29 -19.16 -4.68
CA ASN A 434 -29.12 -20.13 -3.97
C ASN A 434 -28.75 -20.26 -2.49
N ALA A 435 -27.62 -19.67 -2.07
CA ALA A 435 -27.20 -19.62 -0.67
C ALA A 435 -28.13 -18.70 0.17
N LEU A 436 -27.84 -18.56 1.47
CA LEU A 436 -28.65 -17.72 2.35
C LEU A 436 -28.49 -16.26 1.97
N ARG A 437 -29.58 -15.58 1.63
CA ARG A 437 -29.57 -14.13 1.40
C ARG A 437 -29.47 -13.41 2.74
N TYR A 438 -28.55 -12.45 2.82
CA TYR A 438 -28.40 -11.58 3.98
C TYR A 438 -29.50 -10.52 4.00
N THR A 439 -30.32 -10.52 5.06
CA THR A 439 -31.39 -9.54 5.28
C THR A 439 -31.38 -8.95 6.69
N GLU A 440 -30.67 -9.59 7.62
CA GLU A 440 -30.54 -9.19 9.03
C GLU A 440 -29.20 -9.75 9.59
N PRO A 441 -28.69 -9.20 10.72
CA PRO A 441 -27.43 -9.66 11.30
C PRO A 441 -27.40 -11.16 11.60
N ILE A 442 -26.25 -11.79 11.35
CA ILE A 442 -26.06 -13.25 11.52
C ILE A 442 -25.59 -13.54 12.95
N LYS A 443 -26.44 -14.17 13.75
CA LYS A 443 -26.11 -14.52 15.15
C LYS A 443 -25.24 -15.78 15.23
N LEU A 444 -24.02 -15.66 15.75
CA LEU A 444 -23.07 -16.76 15.94
C LEU A 444 -22.78 -17.05 17.42
N LYS A 445 -22.63 -18.33 17.76
CA LYS A 445 -22.37 -18.82 19.12
C LYS A 445 -21.16 -19.76 19.23
N LYS A 446 -20.52 -20.07 18.10
CA LYS A 446 -19.36 -20.96 17.98
C LYS A 446 -18.47 -20.48 16.84
N THR A 447 -17.19 -20.87 16.87
CA THR A 447 -16.27 -20.59 15.76
C THR A 447 -16.88 -21.05 14.43
N THR A 448 -16.92 -20.16 13.45
CA THR A 448 -17.62 -20.36 12.18
C THR A 448 -16.89 -19.63 11.05
N THR A 449 -16.61 -20.34 9.95
CA THR A 449 -16.13 -19.74 8.71
C THR A 449 -17.30 -19.15 7.94
N ILE A 450 -17.25 -17.85 7.67
CA ILE A 450 -18.26 -17.12 6.91
C ILE A 450 -17.68 -16.86 5.53
N LYS A 451 -18.42 -17.23 4.49
CA LYS A 451 -18.17 -16.74 3.13
C LYS A 451 -19.35 -15.94 2.63
N ALA A 452 -19.10 -14.81 1.99
CA ALA A 452 -20.14 -13.95 1.44
C ALA A 452 -19.78 -13.45 0.05
N LYS A 453 -20.79 -13.28 -0.81
CA LYS A 453 -20.65 -12.77 -2.17
C LYS A 453 -21.84 -11.92 -2.53
N ALA A 454 -21.58 -10.81 -3.22
CA ALA A 454 -22.59 -9.83 -3.58
C ALA A 454 -22.91 -9.87 -5.08
N PHE A 455 -24.19 -9.66 -5.40
CA PHE A 455 -24.72 -9.71 -6.75
C PHE A 455 -25.60 -8.49 -7.02
N ARG A 456 -25.53 -7.99 -8.25
CA ARG A 456 -26.41 -6.92 -8.75
C ARG A 456 -26.68 -7.16 -10.22
N GLU A 457 -27.92 -6.94 -10.67
CA GLU A 457 -28.27 -7.07 -12.08
C GLU A 457 -27.48 -6.08 -12.95
N GLY A 458 -26.92 -6.56 -14.06
CA GLY A 458 -26.06 -5.76 -14.95
C GLY A 458 -24.62 -5.57 -14.46
N TYR A 459 -24.23 -6.22 -13.36
CA TYR A 459 -22.87 -6.20 -12.82
C TYR A 459 -22.28 -7.60 -12.81
N ARG A 460 -20.95 -7.71 -12.95
CA ARG A 460 -20.24 -8.94 -12.60
C ARG A 460 -20.29 -9.13 -11.08
N PRO A 461 -20.48 -10.37 -10.57
CA PRO A 461 -20.50 -10.63 -9.13
C PRO A 461 -19.19 -10.20 -8.45
N SER A 462 -19.27 -9.93 -7.16
CA SER A 462 -18.09 -9.57 -6.37
C SER A 462 -17.09 -10.73 -6.26
N LYS A 463 -15.87 -10.42 -5.82
CA LYS A 463 -15.02 -11.43 -5.17
C LYS A 463 -15.70 -11.96 -3.90
N THR A 464 -15.28 -13.14 -3.47
CA THR A 464 -15.80 -13.77 -2.25
C THR A 464 -15.08 -13.22 -1.05
N PHE A 465 -15.85 -12.62 -0.14
CA PHE A 465 -15.39 -12.30 1.21
C PHE A 465 -15.34 -13.59 2.03
N SER A 466 -14.26 -13.81 2.78
CA SER A 466 -14.09 -14.97 3.65
C SER A 466 -13.43 -14.55 4.94
N ILE A 467 -13.99 -14.95 6.08
CA ILE A 467 -13.43 -14.67 7.41
C ILE A 467 -13.85 -15.76 8.41
N ASP A 468 -12.97 -16.05 9.38
CA ASP A 468 -13.29 -16.91 10.50
C ASP A 468 -13.76 -16.06 11.70
N ALA A 469 -15.05 -16.15 12.02
CA ALA A 469 -15.55 -15.63 13.28
C ALA A 469 -15.13 -16.59 14.39
N THR A 470 -14.13 -16.20 15.18
CA THR A 470 -13.48 -17.08 16.17
C THR A 470 -14.01 -16.81 17.56
N LYS A 471 -14.57 -17.83 18.21
CA LYS A 471 -15.01 -17.72 19.61
C LYS A 471 -13.81 -17.77 20.54
N ALA A 472 -13.80 -16.91 21.56
CA ALA A 472 -12.74 -16.89 22.56
C ALA A 472 -12.64 -18.23 23.33
N GLU A 473 -11.44 -18.81 23.32
CA GLU A 473 -11.05 -19.90 24.20
C GLU A 473 -10.08 -19.37 25.26
N PHE A 474 -10.56 -19.30 26.51
CA PHE A 474 -9.82 -18.69 27.60
C PHE A 474 -8.69 -19.60 28.09
N LYS A 475 -7.45 -19.13 28.00
CA LYS A 475 -6.30 -19.81 28.58
C LYS A 475 -6.44 -19.87 30.10
N LYS A 476 -6.13 -21.03 30.69
CA LYS A 476 -6.19 -21.22 32.14
C LYS A 476 -5.00 -20.52 32.80
N ALA A 477 -5.27 -19.86 33.92
CA ALA A 477 -4.22 -19.30 34.77
C ALA A 477 -3.34 -20.40 35.38
N THR A 478 -2.09 -20.04 35.61
CA THR A 478 -1.11 -20.84 36.33
C THR A 478 -1.18 -20.54 37.83
N PHE A 479 -0.98 -21.56 38.65
CA PHE A 479 -0.87 -21.40 40.10
C PHE A 479 0.57 -21.02 40.47
N LEU A 480 0.74 -19.95 41.25
CA LEU A 480 2.02 -19.56 41.85
C LEU A 480 1.97 -19.82 43.35
N LYS A 481 3.00 -20.50 43.87
CA LYS A 481 3.03 -20.92 45.28
C LYS A 481 3.29 -19.74 46.22
N GLU A 482 4.27 -18.91 45.90
CA GLU A 482 4.75 -17.77 46.72
C GLU A 482 5.11 -16.60 45.79
N PRO A 483 4.12 -15.97 45.11
CA PRO A 483 4.39 -14.91 44.15
C PRO A 483 4.93 -13.65 44.84
N GLU A 484 6.01 -13.09 44.31
CA GLU A 484 6.59 -11.81 44.75
C GLU A 484 6.46 -10.77 43.64
N ASN A 485 6.14 -9.52 43.97
CA ASN A 485 6.05 -8.45 42.97
C ASN A 485 7.42 -8.17 42.35
N GLY A 486 7.47 -8.14 41.02
CA GLY A 486 8.67 -7.79 40.27
C GLY A 486 8.72 -8.44 38.89
N VAL A 487 9.82 -8.16 38.21
CA VAL A 487 10.13 -8.59 36.85
C VAL A 487 11.59 -9.01 36.78
N ARG A 488 11.87 -10.21 36.29
CA ARG A 488 13.25 -10.62 35.99
C ARG A 488 13.67 -9.98 34.67
N TYR A 489 14.85 -9.37 34.63
CA TYR A 489 15.41 -8.85 33.39
C TYR A 489 16.79 -9.44 33.10
N THR A 490 17.12 -9.51 31.81
CA THR A 490 18.49 -9.65 31.32
C THR A 490 18.79 -8.53 30.33
N TYR A 491 20.02 -8.04 30.35
CA TYR A 491 20.54 -6.99 29.49
C TYR A 491 21.72 -7.52 28.68
N HIS A 492 21.76 -7.13 27.41
CA HIS A 492 22.68 -7.59 26.38
C HIS A 492 23.19 -6.38 25.60
N GLU A 493 24.41 -6.47 25.06
CA GLU A 493 24.96 -5.50 24.11
C GLU A 493 25.38 -6.22 22.83
N GLY A 494 25.11 -5.60 21.68
CA GLY A 494 25.40 -6.16 20.38
C GLY A 494 24.64 -5.48 19.25
N LEU A 495 25.09 -5.74 18.03
CA LEU A 495 24.33 -5.40 16.83
C LEU A 495 23.18 -6.41 16.70
N PHE A 496 21.95 -5.92 16.81
CA PHE A 496 20.75 -6.74 16.75
C PHE A 496 19.86 -6.21 15.64
N SER A 497 19.38 -7.12 14.78
CA SER A 497 18.38 -6.79 13.76
C SER A 497 17.03 -7.43 14.08
N TYR A 498 17.01 -8.42 14.97
CA TYR A 498 15.82 -9.12 15.44
C TYR A 498 15.95 -9.49 16.92
N VAL A 499 14.83 -9.67 17.63
CA VAL A 499 14.83 -10.17 19.01
C VAL A 499 15.50 -11.55 19.13
N SER A 500 15.53 -12.32 18.05
CA SER A 500 16.23 -13.62 18.01
C SER A 500 17.74 -13.49 18.19
N ASP A 501 18.33 -12.34 17.85
CA ASP A 501 19.75 -12.07 18.01
C ASP A 501 20.06 -11.79 19.49
N VAL A 502 19.19 -11.03 20.17
CA VAL A 502 19.25 -10.81 21.62
C VAL A 502 19.25 -12.15 22.36
N LEU A 503 18.32 -13.04 22.01
CA LEU A 503 18.20 -14.36 22.64
C LEU A 503 19.41 -15.28 22.43
N LYS A 504 20.19 -15.07 21.36
CA LYS A 504 21.44 -15.82 21.09
C LYS A 504 22.68 -15.16 21.69
N SER A 505 22.55 -13.92 22.17
CA SER A 505 23.67 -13.12 22.66
C SER A 505 24.03 -13.42 24.12
N ASN A 506 25.19 -12.92 24.55
CA ASN A 506 25.66 -13.11 25.91
C ASN A 506 25.00 -12.11 26.87
N VAL A 507 24.43 -12.64 27.96
CA VAL A 507 23.90 -11.81 29.04
C VAL A 507 25.04 -11.06 29.74
N ILE A 508 24.96 -9.73 29.75
CA ILE A 508 25.91 -8.84 30.42
C ILE A 508 25.48 -8.56 31.85
N LYS A 509 24.19 -8.30 32.06
CA LYS A 509 23.60 -8.03 33.38
C LYS A 509 22.24 -8.70 33.51
N LYS A 510 21.89 -9.08 34.73
CA LYS A 510 20.56 -9.60 35.06
C LYS A 510 20.15 -9.14 36.45
N GLY A 511 18.86 -9.06 36.71
CA GLY A 511 18.34 -8.64 38.00
C GLY A 511 16.83 -8.69 38.08
N ILE A 512 16.30 -8.02 39.09
CA ILE A 512 14.86 -7.83 39.32
C ILE A 512 14.57 -6.32 39.30
N MET A 513 13.45 -5.94 38.71
CA MET A 513 12.94 -4.57 38.69
C MET A 513 11.42 -4.56 38.90
N SER A 514 10.81 -3.39 39.11
CA SER A 514 9.36 -3.29 39.37
C SER A 514 8.51 -3.51 38.13
N GLU A 515 9.01 -3.10 36.96
CA GLU A 515 8.32 -3.18 35.67
C GLU A 515 9.32 -3.14 34.52
N PRO A 516 8.97 -3.64 33.31
CA PRO A 516 9.81 -3.47 32.13
C PRO A 516 10.05 -1.99 31.82
N SER A 517 11.31 -1.56 31.82
CA SER A 517 11.71 -0.20 31.48
C SER A 517 13.14 -0.20 30.94
N ILE A 518 13.41 0.73 30.02
CA ILE A 518 14.73 0.99 29.44
C ILE A 518 15.31 2.34 29.88
N ASP A 519 14.59 3.12 30.69
CA ASP A 519 14.92 4.52 30.98
C ASP A 519 16.26 4.69 31.72
N ASN A 520 16.66 3.66 32.46
CA ASN A 520 17.91 3.65 33.23
C ASN A 520 19.10 3.00 32.49
N ILE A 521 18.96 2.75 31.18
CA ILE A 521 20.04 2.23 30.34
C ILE A 521 20.83 3.41 29.77
N GLU A 522 22.12 3.49 30.09
CA GLU A 522 23.00 4.58 29.64
C GLU A 522 23.33 4.49 28.14
N ASN A 523 23.41 3.28 27.59
CA ASN A 523 23.63 3.09 26.16
C ASN A 523 22.40 3.56 25.38
N GLU A 524 22.63 4.34 24.33
CA GLU A 524 21.57 4.82 23.44
C GLU A 524 21.27 3.84 22.31
N ASN A 525 22.22 2.96 21.96
CA ASN A 525 22.17 2.11 20.77
C ASN A 525 22.80 0.73 21.05
N HIS A 526 22.50 -0.23 20.18
CA HIS A 526 23.09 -1.58 20.16
C HIS A 526 22.99 -2.35 21.49
N PHE A 527 21.79 -2.35 22.06
CA PHE A 527 21.49 -3.09 23.29
C PHE A 527 20.17 -3.85 23.20
N GLY A 528 20.01 -4.86 24.05
CA GLY A 528 18.82 -5.70 24.10
C GLY A 528 18.41 -6.02 25.53
N CYS A 529 17.11 -6.13 25.76
CA CYS A 529 16.54 -6.50 27.05
C CYS A 529 15.56 -7.65 26.91
N THR A 530 15.57 -8.58 27.86
CA THR A 530 14.48 -9.55 28.04
C THR A 530 13.85 -9.33 29.39
N PHE A 531 12.54 -9.17 29.44
CA PHE A 531 11.75 -9.07 30.66
C PHE A 531 10.87 -10.32 30.79
N GLN A 532 10.86 -10.94 31.96
CA GLN A 532 10.15 -12.20 32.21
C GLN A 532 9.50 -12.20 33.59
N GLY A 533 8.33 -12.81 33.67
CA GLY A 533 7.59 -12.97 34.92
C GLY A 533 6.18 -13.49 34.67
N PHE A 534 5.27 -13.09 35.55
CA PHE A 534 3.85 -13.39 35.48
C PHE A 534 3.04 -12.10 35.58
N ILE A 535 1.98 -12.02 34.78
CA ILE A 535 0.97 -10.97 34.86
C ILE A 535 -0.23 -11.51 35.60
N LEU A 536 -0.69 -10.81 36.64
CA LEU A 536 -1.94 -11.08 37.32
C LEU A 536 -3.10 -10.50 36.51
N ILE A 537 -3.86 -11.38 35.87
CA ILE A 537 -5.08 -11.04 35.15
C ILE A 537 -6.24 -10.85 36.16
N PRO A 538 -6.87 -9.66 36.23
CA PRO A 538 -7.88 -9.36 37.26
C PRO A 538 -9.23 -10.04 37.04
N GLU A 539 -9.59 -10.33 35.78
CA GLU A 539 -10.87 -10.95 35.40
C GLU A 539 -10.78 -11.76 34.10
N ASP A 540 -11.77 -12.61 33.86
CA ASP A 540 -11.86 -13.37 32.61
C ASP A 540 -12.23 -12.43 31.46
N ALA A 541 -11.27 -12.08 30.60
CA ALA A 541 -11.53 -11.22 29.45
C ALA A 541 -10.64 -11.55 28.24
N VAL A 542 -10.94 -10.89 27.12
CA VAL A 542 -10.05 -10.82 25.96
C VAL A 542 -9.20 -9.57 26.14
N TYR A 543 -7.90 -9.79 26.31
CA TYR A 543 -6.92 -8.73 26.45
C TYR A 543 -6.29 -8.43 25.10
N ASP A 544 -6.17 -7.16 24.78
CA ASP A 544 -5.36 -6.61 23.70
C ASP A 544 -4.10 -6.04 24.34
N PHE A 545 -2.94 -6.64 24.03
CA PHE A 545 -1.64 -6.17 24.50
C PHE A 545 -0.99 -5.35 23.40
N MET A 546 -0.23 -4.33 23.77
CA MET A 546 0.49 -3.46 22.84
C MET A 546 1.93 -3.23 23.31
N THR A 547 2.83 -3.09 22.34
CA THR A 547 4.15 -2.51 22.53
C THR A 547 4.31 -1.33 21.59
N LEU A 548 5.00 -0.29 22.04
CA LEU A 548 5.58 0.76 21.21
C LEU A 548 7.09 0.61 21.36
N SER A 549 7.82 0.52 20.26
CA SER A 549 9.28 0.49 20.29
C SER A 549 9.88 1.24 19.12
N ASP A 550 10.97 1.98 19.38
CA ASP A 550 12.00 2.24 18.38
C ASP A 550 12.83 0.96 18.26
N ASP A 551 13.01 0.48 17.05
CA ASP A 551 13.42 -0.89 16.69
C ASP A 551 12.54 -1.97 17.35
N GLY A 552 13.07 -3.17 17.53
CA GLY A 552 12.23 -4.36 17.67
C GLY A 552 11.75 -4.65 19.08
N SER A 553 10.47 -5.02 19.23
CA SER A 553 9.93 -5.65 20.44
C SER A 553 8.97 -6.80 20.17
N VAL A 554 8.97 -7.82 21.03
CA VAL A 554 8.10 -9.00 20.90
C VAL A 554 7.58 -9.45 22.25
N LEU A 555 6.25 -9.65 22.35
CA LEU A 555 5.57 -10.14 23.56
C LEU A 555 5.02 -11.55 23.37
N PHE A 556 5.36 -12.44 24.30
CA PHE A 556 4.78 -13.75 24.46
C PHE A 556 3.95 -13.82 25.75
N ILE A 557 2.75 -14.42 25.69
CA ILE A 557 1.93 -14.77 26.85
C ILE A 557 1.65 -16.28 26.83
N ASP A 558 2.06 -16.98 27.89
CA ASP A 558 2.06 -18.44 27.98
C ASP A 558 2.68 -19.10 26.75
N ASN A 559 3.90 -18.67 26.42
CA ASN A 559 4.70 -19.13 25.28
C ASN A 559 4.05 -18.96 23.90
N LYS A 560 2.99 -18.15 23.79
CA LYS A 560 2.37 -17.80 22.51
C LYS A 560 2.72 -16.37 22.15
N LEU A 561 3.21 -16.16 20.93
CA LEU A 561 3.42 -14.84 20.35
C LEU A 561 2.08 -14.07 20.34
N ILE A 562 2.05 -12.94 21.02
CA ILE A 562 0.88 -12.06 21.09
C ILE A 562 1.14 -10.77 20.30
N VAL A 563 2.27 -10.10 20.54
CA VAL A 563 2.66 -8.87 19.85
C VAL A 563 3.96 -9.10 19.11
N ASP A 564 3.97 -8.80 17.81
CA ASP A 564 5.15 -8.86 16.95
C ASP A 564 5.45 -7.45 16.40
N ASN A 565 6.39 -6.78 17.05
CA ASN A 565 6.96 -5.50 16.62
C ASN A 565 8.45 -5.68 16.29
N ASP A 566 8.86 -6.81 15.73
CA ASP A 566 10.28 -7.13 15.50
C ASP A 566 10.87 -6.38 14.28
N GLY A 567 12.21 -6.32 14.22
CA GLY A 567 12.96 -5.65 13.15
C GLY A 567 13.39 -4.21 13.49
N SER A 568 14.34 -3.67 12.73
CA SER A 568 14.77 -2.27 12.90
C SER A 568 13.79 -1.30 12.24
N HIS A 569 13.44 -0.24 12.98
CA HIS A 569 12.44 0.75 12.57
C HIS A 569 12.34 1.95 13.51
N ALA A 570 11.82 3.07 13.00
CA ALA A 570 11.38 4.17 13.86
C ALA A 570 10.27 3.74 14.84
N ALA A 571 10.12 4.49 15.94
CA ALA A 571 9.10 4.27 16.95
C ALA A 571 7.69 4.03 16.38
N VAL A 572 7.18 2.81 16.52
CA VAL A 572 5.83 2.42 16.06
C VAL A 572 5.20 1.45 17.04
N SER A 573 3.87 1.46 17.11
CA SER A 573 3.10 0.52 17.94
C SER A 573 2.73 -0.76 17.17
N ALA A 574 2.68 -1.88 17.87
CA ALA A 574 2.04 -3.12 17.44
C ALA A 574 1.15 -3.66 18.57
N SER A 575 0.11 -4.42 18.22
CA SER A 575 -0.76 -5.04 19.23
C SER A 575 -1.22 -6.43 18.83
N GLY A 576 -1.77 -7.16 19.80
CA GLY A 576 -2.39 -8.46 19.57
C GLY A 576 -3.19 -8.96 20.75
N ARG A 577 -4.12 -9.88 20.45
CA ARG A 577 -5.19 -10.27 21.38
C ARG A 577 -5.09 -11.70 21.87
N VAL A 578 -5.52 -11.92 23.11
CA VAL A 578 -5.63 -13.24 23.73
C VAL A 578 -6.74 -13.29 24.78
N ALA A 579 -7.48 -14.39 24.83
CA ALA A 579 -8.47 -14.64 25.87
C ALA A 579 -7.81 -15.31 27.09
N LEU A 580 -7.89 -14.68 28.26
CA LEU A 580 -7.21 -15.12 29.49
C LEU A 580 -8.21 -15.26 30.65
N LYS A 581 -8.08 -16.35 31.42
CA LYS A 581 -8.78 -16.47 32.69
C LYS A 581 -8.12 -15.58 33.75
N LYS A 582 -8.91 -15.15 34.73
CA LYS A 582 -8.42 -14.52 35.95
C LYS A 582 -7.33 -15.37 36.60
N GLY A 583 -6.23 -14.74 36.98
CA GLY A 583 -5.08 -15.37 37.66
C GLY A 583 -3.75 -15.08 36.97
N PHE A 584 -2.70 -15.84 37.30
CA PHE A 584 -1.35 -15.57 36.80
C PHE A 584 -1.13 -16.18 35.42
N HIS A 585 -0.55 -15.40 34.51
CA HIS A 585 -0.15 -15.82 33.18
C HIS A 585 1.32 -15.47 32.95
N SER A 586 2.10 -16.42 32.45
CA SER A 586 3.53 -16.17 32.21
C SER A 586 3.71 -15.24 31.01
N TYR A 587 4.71 -14.37 31.07
CA TYR A 587 5.07 -13.52 29.95
C TYR A 587 6.58 -13.45 29.71
N GLN A 588 6.93 -13.24 28.45
CA GLN A 588 8.28 -12.86 28.02
C GLN A 588 8.16 -11.70 27.04
N LEU A 589 8.79 -10.58 27.37
CA LEU A 589 8.85 -9.39 26.55
C LEU A 589 10.31 -9.12 26.19
N ILE A 590 10.60 -9.04 24.90
CA ILE A 590 11.96 -8.86 24.39
C ILE A 590 11.98 -7.55 23.63
N PHE A 591 13.06 -6.77 23.81
CA PHE A 591 13.28 -5.49 23.15
C PHE A 591 14.73 -5.40 22.68
N PHE A 592 15.00 -4.74 21.56
CA PHE A 592 16.32 -4.25 21.21
C PHE A 592 16.26 -2.86 20.61
N GLN A 593 17.37 -2.13 20.79
CA GLN A 593 17.66 -0.88 20.12
C GLN A 593 18.88 -1.08 19.22
N ASP A 594 18.77 -0.72 17.95
CA ASP A 594 19.86 -0.71 16.99
C ASP A 594 20.48 0.69 16.89
N TYR A 595 19.79 1.67 16.31
CA TYR A 595 20.31 3.03 16.10
C TYR A 595 19.27 4.13 16.37
N ALA A 596 19.67 5.41 16.32
CA ALA A 596 18.82 6.58 16.58
C ALA A 596 18.33 6.75 18.03
N SER A 597 17.02 6.89 18.26
CA SER A 597 16.46 7.37 19.52
C SER A 597 15.63 6.31 20.21
N LYS A 598 16.08 5.83 21.38
CA LYS A 598 15.34 4.78 22.09
C LYS A 598 13.95 5.21 22.55
N SER A 599 12.96 4.38 22.27
CA SER A 599 11.60 4.51 22.78
C SER A 599 11.04 3.12 23.06
N PHE A 600 10.40 2.95 24.22
CA PHE A 600 9.77 1.69 24.57
C PHE A 600 8.63 1.92 25.55
N SER A 601 7.46 1.38 25.24
CA SER A 601 6.37 1.21 26.20
C SER A 601 5.60 -0.06 25.89
N TRP A 602 4.85 -0.54 26.87
CA TRP A 602 3.99 -1.69 26.72
C TRP A 602 2.75 -1.53 27.61
N GLY A 603 1.64 -2.10 27.17
CA GLY A 603 0.39 -1.91 27.87
C GLY A 603 -0.66 -2.93 27.47
N TRP A 604 -1.83 -2.79 28.06
CA TRP A 604 -2.99 -3.61 27.74
C TRP A 604 -4.28 -2.81 27.72
N ARG A 605 -5.32 -3.41 27.18
CA ARG A 605 -6.72 -3.07 27.42
C ARG A 605 -7.56 -4.34 27.31
N TYR A 606 -8.67 -4.39 28.00
CA TYR A 606 -9.66 -5.48 27.87
C TYR A 606 -11.06 -4.96 27.54
N ASN A 607 -11.22 -3.64 27.52
CA ASN A 607 -12.32 -2.95 26.86
C ASN A 607 -11.79 -2.26 25.60
N LEU A 608 -12.21 -2.70 24.41
CA LEU A 608 -11.70 -2.17 23.14
C LEU A 608 -12.09 -0.70 22.87
N ASN A 609 -13.04 -0.16 23.63
CA ASN A 609 -13.43 1.25 23.57
C ASN A 609 -12.55 2.16 24.44
N GLU A 610 -11.63 1.58 25.22
CA GLU A 610 -10.69 2.31 26.06
C GLU A 610 -9.32 2.37 25.37
N GLU A 611 -8.55 3.41 25.73
CA GLU A 611 -7.15 3.52 25.36
C GLU A 611 -6.31 2.43 26.06
N PHE A 612 -5.16 2.10 25.47
CA PHE A 612 -4.20 1.25 26.16
C PHE A 612 -3.71 1.93 27.43
N GLN A 613 -3.55 1.15 28.48
CA GLN A 613 -2.99 1.59 29.75
C GLN A 613 -1.77 0.77 30.09
N ASP A 614 -0.84 1.37 30.83
CA ASP A 614 0.29 0.65 31.41
C ASP A 614 -0.23 -0.51 32.27
N ILE A 615 0.48 -1.63 32.22
CA ILE A 615 0.17 -2.77 33.09
C ILE A 615 0.65 -2.41 34.50
N PRO A 616 -0.23 -2.36 35.51
CA PRO A 616 0.17 -1.92 36.84
C PRO A 616 1.28 -2.81 37.40
N LYS A 617 2.32 -2.21 37.97
CA LYS A 617 3.45 -2.95 38.56
C LYS A 617 3.03 -3.90 39.69
N GLU A 618 1.94 -3.58 40.39
CA GLU A 618 1.31 -4.48 41.37
C GLU A 618 0.74 -5.77 40.76
N ASN A 619 0.53 -5.80 39.44
CA ASN A 619 0.11 -6.98 38.68
C ASN A 619 1.28 -7.76 38.08
N LEU A 620 2.53 -7.35 38.30
CA LEU A 620 3.72 -8.02 37.78
C LEU A 620 4.43 -8.80 38.88
N PHE A 621 4.65 -10.08 38.63
CA PHE A 621 5.16 -11.03 39.62
C PHE A 621 6.28 -11.92 39.09
N ILE A 622 7.09 -12.43 40.01
CA ILE A 622 8.04 -13.51 39.82
C ILE A 622 7.70 -14.65 40.79
N GLU A 623 8.12 -15.87 40.43
CA GLU A 623 8.09 -17.04 41.32
C GLU A 623 9.34 -17.13 42.19
#